data_AF-A0A544QX60-F1
#
_entry.id   AF-A0A544QX60-F1
#
_cell.length_a   1.000
_cell.length_b   1.000
_cell.length_c   1.000
_cell.angle_alpha   90.00
_cell.angle_beta   90.00
_cell.angle_gamma   90.00
#
_symmetry.space_group_name_H-M   'P 1'
#
loop_
_entity.id
_entity.type
_entity.pdbx_description
1 polymer ?
#
loop_
_entity_poly.entity_id
_entity_poly.type
_entity_poly.pdbx_seq_one_letter_code
_entity_poly.pdbx_strand_id
1 'polypeptide(L)'
;MTMKTIEDYYNSGLYNRDQLYQLNLGLEDGIDVSLYDDPRYKYDRMYEIRMGIMNGVDVSYYTNHLFDNNQMYQIRLGLEAGYDVSVYASDKFIWSQMEQIRKGFESGVDVSKFARPDCYSSVMEEVRKGLENGVDVSEYIDRKLFANQMRQVRLGLENGINPDSYAYRKYDWTEMEKMRIEMEKNI
;
A
#
# COMPACT_ATOMS: atom_id res chain seq x y z
N MET A 1 11.96 -37.22 4.17
CA MET A 1 12.94 -36.18 4.54
C MET A 1 12.64 -35.81 5.98
N THR A 2 13.60 -35.89 6.90
CA THR A 2 13.40 -35.53 8.32
C THR A 2 13.21 -34.03 8.44
N MET A 3 12.17 -33.59 9.16
CA MET A 3 11.98 -32.16 9.45
C MET A 3 13.11 -31.68 10.37
N LYS A 4 13.71 -30.53 10.04
CA LYS A 4 14.73 -29.91 10.89
C LYS A 4 14.09 -29.45 12.21
N THR A 5 14.80 -29.66 13.30
CA THR A 5 14.50 -29.11 14.62
C THR A 5 15.11 -27.72 14.76
N ILE A 6 14.71 -26.95 15.78
CA ILE A 6 15.36 -25.66 16.07
C ILE A 6 16.86 -25.83 16.41
N GLU A 7 17.23 -26.96 17.02
CA GLU A 7 18.62 -27.29 17.35
C GLU A 7 19.49 -27.46 16.09
N ASP A 8 18.92 -27.99 14.99
CA ASP A 8 19.61 -28.06 13.70
C ASP A 8 19.93 -26.66 13.14
N TYR A 9 19.03 -25.70 13.34
CA TYR A 9 19.25 -24.31 12.94
C TYR A 9 20.27 -23.59 13.83
N TYR A 10 20.22 -23.80 15.14
CA TYR A 10 21.23 -23.29 16.09
C TYR A 10 22.64 -23.78 15.73
N ASN A 11 22.80 -25.10 15.50
CA ASN A 11 24.08 -25.72 15.20
C ASN A 11 24.65 -25.33 13.84
N SER A 12 23.83 -24.82 12.92
CA SER A 12 24.30 -24.34 11.62
C SER A 12 25.20 -23.11 11.70
N GLY A 13 25.01 -22.26 12.72
CA GLY A 13 25.69 -20.96 12.83
C GLY A 13 25.37 -19.95 11.71
N LEU A 14 24.38 -20.24 10.84
CA LEU A 14 24.03 -19.41 9.68
C LEU A 14 23.02 -18.30 10.00
N TYR A 15 22.30 -18.41 11.11
CA TYR A 15 21.18 -17.55 11.47
C TYR A 15 21.52 -16.70 12.69
N ASN A 16 21.09 -15.44 12.67
CA ASN A 16 21.11 -14.57 13.84
C ASN A 16 19.94 -14.87 14.78
N ARG A 17 19.96 -14.22 15.95
CA ARG A 17 18.95 -14.43 17.01
C ARG A 17 17.52 -14.16 16.54
N ASP A 18 17.30 -13.12 15.74
CA ASP A 18 15.96 -12.75 15.30
C ASP A 18 15.43 -13.72 14.23
N GLN A 19 16.29 -14.21 13.33
CA GLN A 19 15.94 -15.27 12.38
C GLN A 19 15.60 -16.57 13.12
N LEU A 20 16.43 -16.98 14.09
CA LEU A 20 16.17 -18.17 14.92
C LEU A 20 14.85 -18.05 15.70
N TYR A 21 14.52 -16.85 16.19
CA TYR A 21 13.24 -16.60 16.83
C TYR A 21 12.05 -16.80 15.87
N GLN A 22 12.15 -16.34 14.61
CA GLN A 22 11.10 -16.56 13.61
C GLN A 22 10.95 -18.04 13.23
N LEU A 23 12.06 -18.77 13.13
CA LEU A 23 12.06 -20.22 12.89
C LEU A 23 11.46 -21.00 14.05
N ASN A 24 11.84 -20.67 15.29
CA ASN A 24 11.33 -21.34 16.48
C ASN A 24 9.81 -21.19 16.59
N LEU A 25 9.30 -19.96 16.44
CA LEU A 25 7.86 -19.71 16.44
C LEU A 25 7.13 -20.48 15.33
N GLY A 26 7.70 -20.54 14.11
CA GLY A 26 7.11 -21.34 13.04
C GLY A 26 7.03 -22.83 13.36
N LEU A 27 8.10 -23.39 13.93
CA LEU A 27 8.13 -24.79 14.36
C LEU A 27 7.13 -25.06 15.49
N GLU A 28 7.01 -24.14 16.47
CA GLU A 28 6.02 -24.22 17.56
C GLU A 28 4.58 -24.16 17.04
N ASP A 29 4.33 -23.34 16.02
CA ASP A 29 3.02 -23.22 15.35
C ASP A 29 2.75 -24.35 14.33
N GLY A 30 3.68 -25.29 14.15
CA GLY A 30 3.55 -26.40 13.20
C GLY A 30 3.62 -25.99 11.72
N ILE A 31 4.21 -24.83 11.44
CA ILE A 31 4.38 -24.27 10.09
C ILE A 31 5.61 -24.91 9.42
N ASP A 32 5.50 -25.17 8.11
CA ASP A 32 6.65 -25.57 7.30
C ASP A 32 7.63 -24.40 7.14
N VAL A 33 8.63 -24.34 8.01
CA VAL A 33 9.66 -23.30 7.99
C VAL A 33 10.55 -23.36 6.75
N SER A 34 10.57 -24.45 5.99
CA SER A 34 11.38 -24.54 4.76
C SER A 34 10.95 -23.55 3.67
N LEU A 35 9.76 -22.97 3.82
CA LEU A 35 9.26 -21.89 2.97
C LEU A 35 9.97 -20.55 3.21
N TYR A 36 10.65 -20.39 4.34
CA TYR A 36 11.31 -19.14 4.71
C TYR A 36 12.62 -19.30 5.49
N ASP A 37 13.18 -20.51 5.61
CA ASP A 37 14.44 -20.80 6.29
C ASP A 37 15.70 -20.43 5.46
N ASP A 38 15.65 -19.33 4.70
CA ASP A 38 16.82 -18.83 3.97
C ASP A 38 17.65 -17.90 4.86
N PRO A 39 18.92 -18.23 5.19
CA PRO A 39 19.76 -17.38 6.03
C PRO A 39 20.07 -16.01 5.39
N ARG A 40 19.81 -15.83 4.09
CA ARG A 40 19.92 -14.54 3.39
C ARG A 40 18.72 -13.62 3.66
N TYR A 41 17.60 -14.15 4.15
CA TYR A 41 16.43 -13.36 4.51
C TYR A 41 16.64 -12.66 5.83
N LYS A 42 16.32 -11.36 5.90
CA LYS A 42 16.21 -10.68 7.18
C LYS A 42 14.98 -11.19 7.95
N TYR A 43 14.99 -11.04 9.27
CA TYR A 43 13.94 -11.56 10.15
C TYR A 43 12.54 -11.00 9.83
N ASP A 44 12.47 -9.76 9.33
CA ASP A 44 11.23 -9.07 8.97
C ASP A 44 10.57 -9.70 7.74
N ARG A 45 11.36 -10.11 6.74
CA ARG A 45 10.85 -10.94 5.63
C ARG A 45 10.33 -12.28 6.14
N MET A 46 11.07 -12.96 7.01
CA MET A 46 10.64 -14.24 7.60
C MET A 46 9.33 -14.08 8.38
N TYR A 47 9.20 -12.97 9.11
CA TYR A 47 7.98 -12.61 9.84
C TYR A 47 6.78 -12.46 8.90
N GLU A 48 6.89 -11.70 7.81
CA GLU A 48 5.77 -11.49 6.88
C GLU A 48 5.35 -12.80 6.18
N ILE A 49 6.30 -13.69 5.87
CA ILE A 49 5.98 -15.01 5.30
C ILE A 49 5.27 -15.88 6.34
N ARG A 50 5.82 -15.97 7.56
CA ARG A 50 5.21 -16.76 8.65
C ARG A 50 3.79 -16.29 8.94
N MET A 51 3.58 -14.97 9.09
CA MET A 51 2.27 -14.40 9.37
C MET A 51 1.26 -14.71 8.26
N GLY A 52 1.69 -14.67 6.99
CA GLY A 52 0.80 -15.05 5.89
C GLY A 52 0.39 -16.52 5.93
N ILE A 53 1.35 -17.42 6.19
CA ILE A 53 1.05 -18.84 6.33
C ILE A 53 0.10 -19.09 7.51
N MET A 54 0.33 -18.45 8.66
CA MET A 54 -0.54 -18.53 9.84
C MET A 54 -1.97 -18.09 9.53
N ASN A 55 -2.12 -17.03 8.74
CA ASN A 55 -3.43 -16.49 8.36
C ASN A 55 -4.03 -17.18 7.12
N GLY A 56 -3.39 -18.23 6.60
CA GLY A 56 -3.91 -19.04 5.49
C GLY A 56 -3.94 -18.32 4.15
N VAL A 57 -3.14 -17.26 3.98
CA VAL A 57 -3.06 -16.53 2.71
C VAL A 57 -1.95 -17.08 1.81
N ASP A 58 -2.12 -16.90 0.50
CA ASP A 58 -1.14 -17.33 -0.49
C ASP A 58 0.09 -16.39 -0.48
N VAL A 59 1.14 -16.82 0.22
CA VAL A 59 2.39 -16.07 0.35
C VAL A 59 3.16 -15.92 -0.97
N SER A 60 2.83 -16.67 -2.02
CA SER A 60 3.51 -16.58 -3.32
C SER A 60 3.36 -15.20 -3.97
N TYR A 61 2.32 -14.44 -3.62
CA TYR A 61 2.10 -13.07 -4.10
C TYR A 61 3.18 -12.08 -3.67
N TYR A 62 3.88 -12.35 -2.58
CA TYR A 62 4.80 -11.36 -1.99
C TYR A 62 6.14 -11.94 -1.51
N THR A 63 6.40 -13.23 -1.69
CA THR A 63 7.73 -13.83 -1.43
C THR A 63 8.77 -13.48 -2.50
N ASN A 64 8.38 -12.83 -3.60
CA ASN A 64 9.31 -12.34 -4.63
C ASN A 64 10.38 -11.43 -4.02
N HIS A 65 11.66 -11.65 -4.36
CA HIS A 65 12.82 -10.92 -3.85
C HIS A 65 12.82 -9.41 -4.18
N LEU A 66 11.94 -8.95 -5.07
CA LEU A 66 11.78 -7.55 -5.43
C LEU A 66 10.99 -6.74 -4.40
N PHE A 67 10.24 -7.38 -3.51
CA PHE A 67 9.46 -6.69 -2.48
C PHE A 67 10.26 -6.47 -1.20
N ASP A 68 10.24 -5.23 -0.71
CA ASP A 68 10.64 -4.89 0.65
C ASP A 68 9.56 -5.31 1.67
N ASN A 69 9.90 -5.26 2.95
CA ASN A 69 9.01 -5.74 4.00
C ASN A 69 7.73 -4.90 4.15
N ASN A 70 7.76 -3.61 3.80
CA ASN A 70 6.56 -2.77 3.82
C ASN A 70 5.63 -3.14 2.67
N GLN A 71 6.17 -3.45 1.49
CA GLN A 71 5.37 -3.97 0.37
C GLN A 71 4.77 -5.33 0.70
N MET A 72 5.57 -6.25 1.26
CA MET A 72 5.09 -7.55 1.76
C MET A 72 3.95 -7.39 2.76
N TYR A 73 4.10 -6.47 3.72
CA TYR A 73 3.08 -6.13 4.70
C TYR A 73 1.78 -5.66 4.06
N GLN A 74 1.82 -4.72 3.10
CA GLN A 74 0.60 -4.23 2.43
C GLN A 74 -0.07 -5.32 1.58
N ILE A 75 0.70 -6.20 0.91
CA ILE A 75 0.14 -7.31 0.14
C ILE A 75 -0.50 -8.33 1.09
N ARG A 76 0.19 -8.72 2.17
CA ARG A 76 -0.34 -9.65 3.17
C ARG A 76 -1.65 -9.13 3.77
N LEU A 77 -1.71 -7.87 4.21
CA LEU A 77 -2.96 -7.30 4.74
C LEU A 77 -4.10 -7.29 3.73
N GLY A 78 -3.80 -7.08 2.44
CA GLY A 78 -4.82 -7.15 1.40
C GLY A 78 -5.36 -8.56 1.20
N LEU A 79 -4.47 -9.56 1.18
CA LEU A 79 -4.87 -10.97 1.08
C LEU A 79 -5.70 -11.41 2.30
N GLU A 80 -5.30 -11.00 3.51
CA GLU A 80 -6.02 -11.31 4.76
C GLU A 80 -7.43 -10.72 4.76
N ALA A 81 -7.60 -9.56 4.12
CA ALA A 81 -8.90 -8.91 3.94
C ALA A 81 -9.69 -9.42 2.72
N GLY A 82 -9.13 -10.34 1.92
CA GLY A 82 -9.77 -10.88 0.72
C GLY A 82 -9.80 -9.93 -0.48
N TYR A 83 -8.92 -8.91 -0.51
CA TYR A 83 -8.83 -7.97 -1.62
C TYR A 83 -8.05 -8.55 -2.80
N ASP A 84 -8.36 -8.07 -4.01
CA ASP A 84 -7.60 -8.40 -5.21
C ASP A 84 -6.24 -7.67 -5.21
N VAL A 85 -5.25 -8.32 -4.61
CA VAL A 85 -3.89 -7.77 -4.53
C VAL A 85 -3.19 -7.73 -5.89
N SER A 86 -3.69 -8.41 -6.93
CA SER A 86 -3.07 -8.37 -8.27
C SER A 86 -3.04 -6.96 -8.86
N VAL A 87 -3.94 -6.08 -8.39
CA VAL A 87 -3.99 -4.65 -8.75
C VAL A 87 -2.73 -3.89 -8.31
N TYR A 88 -2.08 -4.28 -7.21
CA TYR A 88 -0.99 -3.51 -6.61
C TYR A 88 0.24 -4.32 -6.19
N ALA A 89 0.17 -5.65 -6.16
CA ALA A 89 1.30 -6.55 -5.88
C ALA A 89 2.27 -6.59 -7.07
N SER A 90 2.90 -5.45 -7.36
CA SER A 90 3.90 -5.26 -8.40
C SER A 90 5.03 -4.38 -7.88
N ASP A 91 6.25 -4.70 -8.29
CA ASP A 91 7.47 -3.92 -8.05
C ASP A 91 7.42 -2.48 -8.56
N LYS A 92 6.44 -2.16 -9.42
CA LYS A 92 6.17 -0.80 -9.90
C LYS A 92 5.56 0.11 -8.83
N PHE A 93 4.91 -0.46 -7.80
CA PHE A 93 4.32 0.31 -6.72
C PHE A 93 5.22 0.30 -5.49
N ILE A 94 5.50 1.48 -4.93
CA ILE A 94 6.11 1.58 -3.60
C ILE A 94 5.06 1.29 -2.52
N TRP A 95 5.52 0.92 -1.31
CA TRP A 95 4.63 0.54 -0.21
C TRP A 95 3.53 1.59 0.09
N SER A 96 3.83 2.88 -0.01
CA SER A 96 2.84 3.93 0.28
C SER A 96 1.76 4.06 -0.80
N GLN A 97 2.04 3.67 -2.04
CA GLN A 97 1.01 3.55 -3.09
C GLN A 97 0.15 2.32 -2.85
N MET A 98 0.76 1.18 -2.51
CA MET A 98 0.05 -0.05 -2.12
C MET A 98 -0.89 0.20 -0.94
N GLU A 99 -0.44 0.98 0.06
CA GLU A 99 -1.28 1.37 1.19
C GLU A 99 -2.52 2.15 0.76
N GLN A 100 -2.40 3.12 -0.16
CA GLN A 100 -3.58 3.87 -0.63
C GLN A 100 -4.54 2.98 -1.43
N ILE A 101 -4.03 2.05 -2.24
CA ILE A 101 -4.86 1.10 -2.99
C ILE A 101 -5.60 0.17 -2.01
N ARG A 102 -4.89 -0.40 -1.02
CA ARG A 102 -5.48 -1.22 0.04
C ARG A 102 -6.56 -0.46 0.82
N LYS A 103 -6.30 0.78 1.21
CA LYS A 103 -7.31 1.64 1.88
C LYS A 103 -8.50 1.95 0.98
N GLY A 104 -8.31 2.06 -0.34
CA GLY A 104 -9.41 2.22 -1.28
C GLY A 104 -10.31 0.99 -1.36
N PHE A 105 -9.73 -0.22 -1.35
CA PHE A 105 -10.52 -1.45 -1.20
C PHE A 105 -11.28 -1.48 0.14
N GLU A 106 -10.62 -1.09 1.24
CA GLU A 106 -11.21 -1.03 2.58
C GLU A 106 -12.39 -0.06 2.69
N SER A 107 -12.36 1.07 1.98
CA SER A 107 -13.48 2.02 1.91
C SER A 107 -14.49 1.72 0.79
N GLY A 108 -14.25 0.69 -0.03
CA GLY A 108 -15.15 0.28 -1.11
C GLY A 108 -15.18 1.22 -2.31
N VAL A 109 -14.16 2.07 -2.49
CA VAL A 109 -14.05 2.94 -3.66
C VAL A 109 -13.41 2.23 -4.84
N ASP A 110 -13.66 2.74 -6.06
CA ASP A 110 -13.06 2.21 -7.28
C ASP A 110 -11.56 2.55 -7.35
N VAL A 111 -10.73 1.58 -6.94
CA VAL A 111 -9.26 1.72 -6.94
C VAL A 111 -8.68 1.90 -8.35
N SER A 112 -9.38 1.47 -9.41
CA SER A 112 -8.87 1.58 -10.79
C SER A 112 -8.69 3.03 -11.22
N LYS A 113 -9.39 3.97 -10.57
CA LYS A 113 -9.29 5.41 -10.81
C LYS A 113 -7.96 6.02 -10.39
N PHE A 114 -7.24 5.39 -9.48
CA PHE A 114 -6.00 5.96 -8.93
C PHE A 114 -4.84 4.98 -8.77
N ALA A 115 -5.05 3.67 -8.92
CA ALA A 115 -4.01 2.63 -8.87
C ALA A 115 -3.02 2.74 -10.04
N ARG A 116 -2.15 3.76 -10.00
CA ARG A 116 -1.24 4.16 -11.06
C ARG A 116 0.19 4.27 -10.54
N PRO A 117 1.15 3.45 -11.03
CA PRO A 117 2.54 3.51 -10.56
C PRO A 117 3.22 4.86 -10.78
N ASP A 118 2.80 5.61 -11.81
CA ASP A 118 3.32 6.94 -12.16
C ASP A 118 2.71 8.08 -11.31
N CYS A 119 1.81 7.76 -10.38
CA CYS A 119 1.11 8.72 -9.53
C CYS A 119 1.69 8.69 -8.10
N TYR A 120 2.04 9.86 -7.54
CA TYR A 120 2.49 9.91 -6.14
C TYR A 120 1.40 9.43 -5.18
N SER A 121 1.79 8.69 -4.14
CA SER A 121 0.86 8.18 -3.12
C SER A 121 0.04 9.29 -2.45
N SER A 122 0.61 10.49 -2.29
CA SER A 122 -0.11 11.65 -1.75
C SER A 122 -1.18 12.22 -2.70
N VAL A 123 -1.04 12.03 -4.01
CA VAL A 123 -2.09 12.35 -4.99
C VAL A 123 -3.16 11.25 -4.98
N MET A 124 -2.75 9.98 -4.94
CA MET A 124 -3.67 8.84 -4.77
C MET A 124 -4.53 8.98 -3.51
N GLU A 125 -3.94 9.50 -2.42
CA GLU A 125 -4.66 9.79 -1.18
C GLU A 125 -5.78 10.81 -1.37
N GLU A 126 -5.53 11.91 -2.09
CA GLU A 126 -6.58 12.90 -2.36
C GLU A 126 -7.63 12.36 -3.33
N VAL A 127 -7.28 11.48 -4.28
CA VAL A 127 -8.27 10.80 -5.13
C VAL A 127 -9.13 9.85 -4.32
N ARG A 128 -8.52 9.01 -3.47
CA ARG A 128 -9.23 8.11 -2.55
C ARG A 128 -10.19 8.88 -1.66
N LYS A 129 -9.73 9.96 -0.99
CA LYS A 129 -10.58 10.80 -0.12
C LYS A 129 -11.74 11.45 -0.90
N GLY A 130 -11.49 11.87 -2.13
CA GLY A 130 -12.56 12.41 -2.99
C GLY A 130 -13.64 11.36 -3.22
N LEU A 131 -13.23 10.16 -3.63
CA LEU A 131 -14.16 9.05 -3.89
C LEU A 131 -14.94 8.65 -2.63
N GLU A 132 -14.28 8.62 -1.46
CA GLU A 132 -14.91 8.38 -0.16
C GLU A 132 -15.97 9.42 0.19
N ASN A 133 -15.78 10.66 -0.25
CA ASN A 133 -16.74 11.77 -0.09
C ASN A 133 -17.69 11.92 -1.30
N GLY A 134 -17.71 10.96 -2.22
CA GLY A 134 -18.64 10.93 -3.35
C GLY A 134 -18.27 11.84 -4.53
N VAL A 135 -17.05 12.35 -4.59
CA VAL A 135 -16.55 13.17 -5.72
C VAL A 135 -15.38 12.52 -6.43
N ASP A 136 -15.35 12.58 -7.76
CA ASP A 136 -14.26 12.02 -8.55
C ASP A 136 -13.26 13.10 -8.96
N VAL A 137 -12.06 13.07 -8.38
CA VAL A 137 -10.95 13.96 -8.76
C VAL A 137 -9.90 13.27 -9.63
N SER A 138 -10.11 12.02 -10.03
CA SER A 138 -9.13 11.24 -10.80
C SER A 138 -8.81 11.87 -12.17
N GLU A 139 -9.77 12.57 -12.76
CA GLU A 139 -9.60 13.32 -14.02
C GLU A 139 -8.52 14.42 -13.93
N TYR A 140 -8.18 14.86 -12.72
CA TYR A 140 -7.17 15.90 -12.49
C TYR A 140 -5.76 15.34 -12.29
N ILE A 141 -5.57 14.02 -12.21
CA ILE A 141 -4.24 13.38 -12.05
C ILE A 141 -3.29 13.80 -13.19
N ASP A 142 -3.77 13.81 -14.43
CA ASP A 142 -2.94 14.10 -15.60
C ASP A 142 -2.61 15.60 -15.76
N ARG A 143 -3.19 16.47 -14.92
CA ARG A 143 -2.78 17.88 -14.81
C ARG A 143 -1.46 18.06 -14.03
N LYS A 144 -0.89 16.96 -13.51
CA LYS A 144 0.40 16.92 -12.79
C LYS A 144 0.45 17.90 -11.61
N LEU A 145 -0.70 18.10 -10.96
CA LEU A 145 -0.85 18.89 -9.75
C LEU A 145 -0.16 18.18 -8.57
N PHE A 146 0.40 18.96 -7.65
CA PHE A 146 0.87 18.44 -6.37
C PHE A 146 -0.31 18.08 -5.46
N ALA A 147 -0.07 17.24 -4.44
CA ALA A 147 -1.12 16.78 -3.53
C ALA A 147 -1.88 17.93 -2.82
N ASN A 148 -1.18 18.99 -2.41
CA ASN A 148 -1.81 20.18 -1.83
C ASN A 148 -2.69 20.95 -2.83
N GLN A 149 -2.37 20.94 -4.12
CA GLN A 149 -3.22 21.47 -5.18
C GLN A 149 -4.42 20.53 -5.44
N MET A 150 -4.20 19.22 -5.52
CA MET A 150 -5.26 18.21 -5.64
C MET A 150 -6.24 18.25 -4.47
N ARG A 151 -5.77 18.57 -3.27
CA ARG A 151 -6.64 18.84 -2.12
C ARG A 151 -7.61 19.98 -2.38
N GLN A 152 -7.17 21.07 -3.01
CA GLN A 152 -8.06 22.17 -3.36
C GLN A 152 -9.04 21.80 -4.47
N VAL A 153 -8.64 20.94 -5.42
CA VAL A 153 -9.56 20.37 -6.42
C VAL A 153 -10.65 19.55 -5.72
N ARG A 154 -10.26 18.64 -4.83
CA ARG A 154 -11.19 17.82 -4.03
C ARG A 154 -12.16 18.66 -3.24
N LEU A 155 -11.66 19.61 -2.44
CA LEU A 155 -12.51 20.49 -1.62
C LEU A 155 -13.48 21.31 -2.47
N GLY A 156 -13.07 21.74 -3.66
CA GLY A 156 -13.98 22.43 -4.59
C GLY A 156 -15.13 21.54 -5.02
N LEU A 157 -14.85 20.33 -5.51
CA LEU A 157 -15.90 19.39 -5.91
C LEU A 157 -16.82 19.00 -4.75
N GLU A 158 -16.27 18.77 -3.55
CA GLU A 158 -17.04 18.48 -2.33
C GLU A 158 -18.04 19.62 -1.99
N ASN A 159 -17.69 20.86 -2.34
CA ASN A 159 -18.53 22.04 -2.16
C ASN A 159 -19.33 22.43 -3.42
N GLY A 160 -19.39 21.56 -4.45
CA GLY A 160 -20.15 21.81 -5.68
C GLY A 160 -19.52 22.83 -6.65
N ILE A 161 -18.24 23.15 -6.47
CA ILE A 161 -17.47 24.05 -7.34
C ILE A 161 -16.78 23.23 -8.43
N ASN A 162 -16.94 23.63 -9.70
CA ASN A 162 -16.15 23.06 -10.79
C ASN A 162 -14.68 23.56 -10.72
N PRO A 163 -13.68 22.68 -10.55
CA PRO A 163 -12.28 23.08 -10.45
C PRO A 163 -11.65 23.60 -11.75
N ASP A 164 -12.28 23.45 -12.92
CA ASP A 164 -11.69 23.84 -14.21
C ASP A 164 -11.30 25.31 -14.33
N SER A 165 -11.89 26.17 -13.50
CA SER A 165 -11.57 27.59 -13.42
C SER A 165 -10.28 27.90 -12.66
N TYR A 166 -9.79 27.01 -11.79
CA TYR A 166 -8.63 27.28 -10.93
C TYR A 166 -7.61 26.12 -10.82
N ALA A 167 -7.95 24.90 -11.24
CA ALA A 167 -7.10 23.71 -11.16
C ALA A 167 -6.03 23.66 -12.25
N TYR A 168 -5.11 24.63 -12.19
CA TYR A 168 -3.98 24.77 -13.10
C TYR A 168 -2.65 24.66 -12.37
N ARG A 169 -1.71 23.94 -12.99
CA ARG A 169 -0.38 23.69 -12.41
C ARG A 169 0.40 24.96 -12.07
N LYS A 170 0.15 26.05 -12.79
CA LYS A 170 0.80 27.35 -12.62
C LYS A 170 0.46 28.06 -11.31
N TYR A 171 -0.69 27.76 -10.69
CA TYR A 171 -1.09 28.36 -9.42
C TYR A 171 -0.59 27.50 -8.28
N ASP A 172 -0.03 28.09 -7.22
CA ASP A 172 0.23 27.33 -6.01
C ASP A 172 -1.07 26.98 -5.28
N TRP A 173 -0.97 26.12 -4.26
CA TRP A 173 -2.14 25.66 -3.51
C TRP A 173 -2.87 26.79 -2.76
N THR A 174 -2.16 27.86 -2.39
CA THR A 174 -2.73 29.01 -1.66
C THR A 174 -3.49 29.90 -2.63
N GLU A 175 -2.98 30.11 -3.84
CA GLU A 175 -3.70 30.80 -4.93
C GLU A 175 -4.98 30.04 -5.30
N MET A 176 -4.87 28.71 -5.50
CA MET A 176 -6.03 27.84 -5.75
C MET A 176 -7.06 27.89 -4.63
N GLU A 177 -6.61 27.88 -3.37
CA GLU A 177 -7.48 28.00 -2.20
C GLU A 177 -8.24 29.33 -2.20
N LYS A 178 -7.56 30.46 -2.44
CA LYS A 178 -8.19 31.78 -2.52
C LYS A 178 -9.26 31.83 -3.62
N MET A 179 -8.94 31.30 -4.81
CA MET A 179 -9.89 31.23 -5.92
C MET A 179 -11.11 30.36 -5.57
N ARG A 180 -10.89 29.17 -5.00
CA ARG A 180 -11.94 28.27 -4.53
C ARG A 180 -12.86 28.96 -3.52
N ILE A 181 -12.30 29.54 -2.46
CA ILE A 181 -13.06 30.20 -1.38
C ILE A 181 -13.89 31.37 -1.94
N GLU A 182 -13.35 32.13 -2.90
CA GLU A 182 -14.11 33.23 -3.51
C GLU A 182 -15.30 32.71 -4.34
N MET A 183 -15.14 31.59 -5.04
CA MET A 183 -16.24 30.97 -5.79
C MET A 183 -17.30 30.38 -4.86
N GLU A 184 -16.91 29.80 -3.71
CA GLU A 184 -17.83 29.24 -2.71
C GLU A 184 -18.76 30.29 -2.09
N LYS A 185 -18.34 31.56 -2.01
CA LYS A 185 -19.20 32.65 -1.53
C LYS A 185 -20.34 33.00 -2.48
N ASN A 186 -20.26 32.56 -3.74
CA ASN A 186 -21.20 32.90 -4.80
C ASN A 186 -22.22 31.79 -5.11
N ILE A 187 -22.29 30.75 -4.25
CA ILE A 187 -23.29 29.68 -4.27
C ILE A 187 -24.29 29.92 -3.13
#